data_AF-A0AAD5XQH9-F1
#
_entry.id   AF-A0AAD5XQH9-F1
#
_cell.length_a   1.000
_cell.length_b   1.000
_cell.length_c   1.000
_cell.angle_alpha   90.00
_cell.angle_beta   90.00
_cell.angle_gamma   90.00
#
_symmetry.space_group_name_H-M   'P 1'
#
loop_
_entity.id
_entity.type
_entity.pdbx_description
1 polymer ?
#
loop_
_entity_poly.entity_id
_entity_poly.type
_entity_poly.pdbx_seq_one_letter_code
_entity_poly.pdbx_strand_id
1 'polypeptide(L)'
;MKDVQNAAAAAAGAEISNMQASPSAALASTATTAPPQPPPPSRRQPPITYPWRSLASLNDLAAAVHHYLDRRAQLSSGVPDSLDDETNGLLASLKDLCSLGFATLSSQPGIKDDRSWQRFYITGVLPDDKAPQILAALQARSFITLLSTPETTTIHVPTPEALPPPPESIPPQPQPNSAPPPPPPPAKPSTTLTTAPCIPLTVARHAHNWRTVTDIPLPAPLSELMADPTSADERRNVVMEDDGALFEHHFDTNFGRFGLTKKFRRALMTRAVVVTLAYPAWGETDRPLADVLEVLRQEMGSKA
;
A
#
# COMPACT_ATOMS: atom_id res chain seq x y z
N MET A 1 -24.79 -27.68 -56.23
CA MET A 1 -25.49 -27.83 -54.93
C MET A 1 -24.56 -27.26 -53.87
N LYS A 2 -24.83 -26.15 -53.17
CA LYS A 2 -25.96 -25.22 -53.13
C LYS A 2 -25.40 -23.82 -52.83
N ASP A 3 -25.78 -22.85 -53.64
CA ASP A 3 -25.98 -21.46 -53.23
C ASP A 3 -27.10 -21.36 -52.18
N VAL A 4 -26.95 -20.46 -51.22
CA VAL A 4 -28.01 -19.71 -50.50
C VAL A 4 -27.33 -18.43 -49.97
N GLN A 5 -27.48 -17.26 -50.63
CA GLN A 5 -28.56 -16.24 -50.47
C GLN A 5 -28.52 -15.50 -49.12
N ASN A 6 -28.20 -14.19 -49.12
CA ASN A 6 -29.13 -13.03 -49.06
C ASN A 6 -29.47 -12.63 -47.60
N ALA A 7 -29.74 -11.39 -47.18
CA ALA A 7 -29.76 -10.03 -47.76
C ALA A 7 -29.95 -9.08 -46.53
N ALA A 8 -29.28 -7.93 -46.45
CA ALA A 8 -29.78 -6.58 -46.78
C ALA A 8 -30.86 -5.98 -45.84
N ALA A 9 -30.56 -4.79 -45.27
CA ALA A 9 -31.35 -3.55 -45.27
C ALA A 9 -30.73 -2.60 -44.21
N ALA A 10 -30.06 -1.47 -44.52
CA ALA A 10 -30.55 -0.24 -45.16
C ALA A 10 -31.77 0.37 -44.44
N ALA A 11 -31.90 1.66 -44.16
CA ALA A 11 -31.03 2.84 -44.20
C ALA A 11 -31.89 4.02 -43.67
N ALA A 12 -31.21 5.11 -43.26
CA ALA A 12 -31.65 6.52 -43.23
C ALA A 12 -32.79 6.89 -42.25
N GLY A 13 -32.60 7.87 -41.37
CA GLY A 13 -32.44 9.32 -41.66
C GLY A 13 -33.78 10.01 -41.33
N ALA A 14 -33.94 11.23 -40.82
CA ALA A 14 -33.16 12.44 -40.58
C ALA A 14 -33.84 13.16 -39.36
N GLU A 15 -33.22 14.01 -38.53
CA GLU A 15 -32.88 15.44 -38.77
C GLU A 15 -34.06 16.21 -39.44
N ILE A 16 -34.71 17.26 -38.90
CA ILE A 16 -34.25 18.53 -38.31
C ILE A 16 -35.42 19.21 -37.54
N SER A 17 -35.05 20.01 -36.52
CA SER A 17 -35.67 21.17 -35.85
C SER A 17 -37.11 21.62 -36.13
N ASN A 18 -37.77 22.11 -35.07
CA ASN A 18 -38.52 23.36 -35.17
C ASN A 18 -38.50 24.17 -33.86
N MET A 19 -38.11 25.44 -33.95
CA MET A 19 -38.27 26.47 -32.92
C MET A 19 -39.55 27.25 -33.21
N GLN A 20 -40.38 27.52 -32.19
CA GLN A 20 -41.16 28.76 -32.11
C GLN A 20 -41.63 29.02 -30.66
N ALA A 21 -41.31 30.21 -30.16
CA ALA A 21 -41.86 30.85 -28.96
C ALA A 21 -43.18 31.59 -29.35
N SER A 22 -44.18 31.94 -28.53
CA SER A 22 -44.30 32.57 -27.19
C SER A 22 -45.83 32.60 -26.86
N PRO A 23 -46.36 33.44 -25.93
CA PRO A 23 -46.38 33.31 -24.47
C PRO A 23 -47.83 33.30 -23.91
N SER A 24 -48.07 32.87 -22.66
CA SER A 24 -49.20 33.38 -21.88
C SER A 24 -49.04 33.16 -20.37
N ALA A 25 -49.68 34.04 -19.61
CA ALA A 25 -49.30 34.51 -18.30
C ALA A 25 -49.75 33.65 -17.10
N ALA A 26 -48.93 33.76 -16.04
CA ALA A 26 -49.23 33.82 -14.61
C ALA A 26 -50.43 33.04 -14.04
N LEU A 27 -50.13 32.16 -13.08
CA LEU A 27 -50.78 32.18 -11.76
C LEU A 27 -49.77 31.66 -10.72
N ALA A 28 -49.41 32.55 -9.80
CA ALA A 28 -48.53 32.26 -8.68
C ALA A 28 -49.20 31.27 -7.72
N SER A 29 -48.50 30.19 -7.37
CA SER A 29 -48.76 29.39 -6.17
C SER A 29 -47.47 29.30 -5.38
N THR A 30 -47.42 30.06 -4.29
CA THR A 30 -46.39 29.98 -3.26
C THR A 30 -46.53 28.67 -2.52
N ALA A 31 -45.95 27.60 -3.06
CA ALA A 31 -45.67 26.39 -2.30
C ALA A 31 -44.38 26.65 -1.50
N THR A 32 -44.53 26.79 -0.19
CA THR A 32 -43.41 26.79 0.76
C THR A 32 -42.68 25.46 0.63
N THR A 33 -41.60 25.44 -0.15
CA THR A 33 -40.69 24.29 -0.25
C THR A 33 -39.97 24.16 1.07
N ALA A 34 -40.38 23.18 1.89
CA ALA A 34 -39.60 22.79 3.05
C ALA A 34 -38.16 22.48 2.61
N PRO A 35 -37.13 22.87 3.40
CA PRO A 35 -35.76 22.55 3.06
C PRO A 35 -35.61 21.02 2.90
N PRO A 36 -34.80 20.55 1.94
CA PRO A 36 -34.57 19.13 1.74
C PRO A 36 -34.12 18.52 3.08
N GLN A 37 -34.87 17.54 3.58
CA GLN A 37 -34.46 16.82 4.77
C GLN A 37 -33.07 16.22 4.52
N PRO A 38 -32.12 16.38 5.46
CA PRO A 38 -30.85 15.70 5.34
C PRO A 38 -31.12 14.19 5.22
N PRO A 39 -30.39 13.47 4.35
CA PRO A 39 -30.56 12.04 4.23
C PRO A 39 -30.43 11.40 5.62
N PRO A 40 -31.25 10.39 5.94
CA PRO A 40 -31.15 9.71 7.22
C PRO A 40 -29.70 9.22 7.40
N PRO A 41 -29.14 9.30 8.63
CA PRO A 41 -27.77 8.88 8.86
C PRO A 41 -27.59 7.44 8.40
N SER A 42 -26.62 7.22 7.50
CA SER A 42 -26.28 5.89 6.99
C SER A 42 -26.13 4.94 8.16
N ARG A 43 -26.96 3.88 8.16
CA ARG A 43 -26.96 2.85 9.21
C ARG A 43 -25.54 2.27 9.27
N ARG A 44 -24.81 2.51 10.37
CA ARG A 44 -23.45 1.97 10.54
C ARG A 44 -23.52 0.47 10.38
N GLN A 45 -22.80 -0.08 9.40
CA GLN A 45 -22.73 -1.51 9.21
C GLN A 45 -22.11 -2.17 10.46
N PRO A 46 -22.60 -3.34 10.89
CA PRO A 46 -22.02 -4.02 12.03
C PRO A 46 -20.58 -4.49 11.70
N PRO A 47 -19.66 -4.50 12.67
CA PRO A 47 -18.35 -5.08 12.48
C PRO A 47 -18.43 -6.57 12.11
N ILE A 48 -17.52 -7.03 11.27
CA ILE A 48 -17.34 -8.44 10.94
C ILE A 48 -16.92 -9.18 12.20
N THR A 49 -17.59 -10.30 12.43
CA THR A 49 -17.27 -11.22 13.52
C THR A 49 -16.47 -12.40 13.00
N TYR A 50 -15.43 -12.80 13.73
CA TYR A 50 -14.68 -14.03 13.53
C TYR A 50 -14.38 -14.66 14.89
N PRO A 51 -14.29 -16.00 15.03
CA PRO A 51 -14.00 -16.64 16.31
C PRO A 51 -12.52 -16.48 16.72
N TRP A 52 -12.05 -15.25 16.91
CA TRP A 52 -10.66 -14.91 17.21
C TRP A 52 -10.07 -15.62 18.45
N ARG A 53 -10.92 -16.04 19.39
CA ARG A 53 -10.51 -16.81 20.58
C ARG A 53 -10.20 -18.28 20.27
N SER A 54 -10.64 -18.80 19.14
CA SER A 54 -10.37 -20.19 18.73
C SER A 54 -9.12 -20.35 17.89
N LEU A 55 -8.42 -19.25 17.55
CA LEU A 55 -7.16 -19.33 16.80
C LEU A 55 -6.10 -20.10 17.62
N ALA A 56 -5.46 -21.08 16.99
CA ALA A 56 -4.45 -21.92 17.60
C ALA A 56 -3.12 -21.94 16.83
N SER A 57 -3.11 -21.49 15.57
CA SER A 57 -1.96 -21.53 14.67
C SER A 57 -1.86 -20.27 13.78
N LEU A 58 -0.70 -20.09 13.14
CA LEU A 58 -0.51 -19.04 12.12
C LEU A 58 -1.42 -19.22 10.90
N ASN A 59 -1.72 -20.47 10.52
CA ASN A 59 -2.67 -20.74 9.45
C ASN A 59 -4.09 -20.29 9.83
N ASP A 60 -4.49 -20.43 11.10
CA ASP A 60 -5.79 -19.89 11.55
C ASP A 60 -5.81 -18.36 11.47
N LEU A 61 -4.68 -17.71 11.77
CA LEU A 61 -4.54 -16.26 11.63
C LEU A 61 -4.68 -15.83 10.16
N ALA A 62 -3.97 -16.50 9.24
CA ALA A 62 -4.08 -16.22 7.81
C ALA A 62 -5.50 -16.46 7.28
N ALA A 63 -6.19 -17.51 7.74
CA ALA A 63 -7.59 -17.76 7.42
C ALA A 63 -8.53 -16.67 7.97
N ALA A 64 -8.26 -16.14 9.17
CA ALA A 64 -9.01 -15.03 9.74
C ALA A 64 -8.84 -13.74 8.92
N VAL A 65 -7.61 -13.43 8.50
CA VAL A 65 -7.33 -12.29 7.61
C VAL A 65 -8.02 -12.47 6.27
N HIS A 66 -7.93 -13.66 5.66
CA HIS A 66 -8.63 -13.99 4.43
C HIS A 66 -10.14 -13.73 4.54
N HIS A 67 -10.77 -14.09 5.67
CA HIS A 67 -12.18 -13.82 5.92
C HIS A 67 -12.53 -12.33 5.89
N TYR A 68 -11.66 -11.46 6.44
CA TYR A 68 -11.86 -10.01 6.41
C TYR A 68 -11.70 -9.43 5.00
N LEU A 69 -10.69 -9.91 4.26
CA LEU A 69 -10.50 -9.53 2.86
C LEU A 69 -11.71 -9.91 1.99
N ASP A 70 -12.30 -11.09 2.21
CA ASP A 70 -13.51 -11.54 1.48
C ASP A 70 -14.72 -10.61 1.69
N ARG A 71 -14.75 -9.89 2.82
CA ARG A 71 -15.76 -8.90 3.17
C ARG A 71 -15.33 -7.45 2.89
N ARG A 72 -14.19 -7.28 2.23
CA ARG A 72 -13.59 -5.99 1.90
C ARG A 72 -13.41 -5.08 3.12
N ALA A 73 -12.93 -5.65 4.24
CA ALA A 73 -12.72 -4.89 5.47
C ALA A 73 -11.26 -4.81 5.88
N GLN A 74 -10.88 -3.64 6.42
CA GLN A 74 -9.62 -3.48 7.14
C GLN A 74 -9.66 -4.25 8.47
N LEU A 75 -8.55 -4.89 8.86
CA LEU A 75 -8.44 -5.56 10.15
C LEU A 75 -8.60 -4.59 11.33
N SER A 76 -8.10 -3.36 11.23
CA SER A 76 -8.16 -2.34 12.29
C SER A 76 -9.55 -1.73 12.50
N SER A 77 -10.44 -1.75 11.48
CA SER A 77 -11.80 -1.20 11.54
C SER A 77 -12.85 -2.32 11.66
N GLY A 78 -12.66 -3.41 10.91
CA GLY A 78 -13.55 -4.57 10.83
C GLY A 78 -14.91 -4.24 10.23
N VAL A 79 -15.03 -3.05 9.65
CA VAL A 79 -16.26 -2.59 8.99
C VAL A 79 -16.23 -3.14 7.56
N PRO A 80 -17.28 -3.82 7.08
CA PRO A 80 -17.34 -4.24 5.68
C PRO A 80 -17.25 -3.04 4.72
N ASP A 81 -16.73 -3.29 3.52
CA ASP A 81 -16.52 -2.27 2.48
C ASP A 81 -15.68 -1.06 2.93
N SER A 82 -14.79 -1.25 3.92
CA SER A 82 -13.89 -0.19 4.43
C SER A 82 -12.46 -0.29 3.93
N LEU A 83 -12.11 -1.31 3.14
CA LEU A 83 -10.82 -1.35 2.45
C LEU A 83 -10.71 -0.17 1.48
N ASP A 84 -9.53 0.44 1.46
CA ASP A 84 -9.23 1.52 0.52
C ASP A 84 -9.30 1.03 -0.92
N ASP A 85 -9.79 1.89 -1.81
CA ASP A 85 -10.03 1.53 -3.22
C ASP A 85 -8.75 1.09 -3.95
N GLU A 86 -7.58 1.58 -3.53
CA GLU A 86 -6.29 1.13 -4.09
C GLU A 86 -6.02 -0.36 -3.86
N THR A 87 -6.62 -0.96 -2.82
CA THR A 87 -6.47 -2.39 -2.52
C THR A 87 -7.25 -3.27 -3.51
N ASN A 88 -8.18 -2.71 -4.30
CA ASN A 88 -9.04 -3.46 -5.22
C ASN A 88 -8.26 -4.30 -6.23
N GLY A 89 -7.19 -3.74 -6.79
CA GLY A 89 -6.33 -4.44 -7.75
C GLY A 89 -5.53 -5.59 -7.13
N LEU A 90 -5.29 -5.54 -5.81
CA LEU A 90 -4.50 -6.53 -5.08
C LEU A 90 -5.35 -7.61 -4.40
N LEU A 91 -6.65 -7.37 -4.22
CA LEU A 91 -7.49 -8.15 -3.31
C LEU A 91 -7.45 -9.67 -3.57
N ALA A 92 -7.51 -10.08 -4.83
CA ALA A 92 -7.45 -11.50 -5.19
C ALA A 92 -6.11 -12.12 -4.77
N SER A 93 -5.00 -11.43 -5.06
CA SER A 93 -3.66 -11.90 -4.70
C SER A 93 -3.40 -11.86 -3.19
N LEU A 94 -3.93 -10.86 -2.46
CA LEU A 94 -3.83 -10.83 -1.00
C LEU A 94 -4.54 -12.04 -0.36
N LYS A 95 -5.68 -12.46 -0.94
CA LYS A 95 -6.36 -13.70 -0.55
C LYS A 95 -5.55 -14.94 -0.88
N ASP A 96 -4.89 -14.98 -2.04
CA ASP A 96 -3.98 -16.08 -2.39
C ASP A 96 -2.80 -16.16 -1.40
N LEU A 97 -2.20 -15.03 -1.02
CA LEU A 97 -1.14 -14.97 0.00
C LEU A 97 -1.63 -15.55 1.34
N CYS A 98 -2.81 -15.15 1.80
CA CYS A 98 -3.40 -15.70 3.02
C CYS A 98 -3.65 -17.21 2.92
N SER A 99 -4.06 -17.70 1.74
CA SER A 99 -4.28 -19.13 1.49
C SER A 99 -2.97 -19.94 1.52
N LEU A 100 -1.83 -19.29 1.29
CA LEU A 100 -0.49 -19.87 1.42
C LEU A 100 0.10 -19.76 2.84
N GLY A 101 -0.66 -19.22 3.81
CA GLY A 101 -0.23 -19.07 5.20
C GLY A 101 0.47 -17.73 5.50
N PHE A 102 0.50 -16.79 4.55
CA PHE A 102 1.01 -15.42 4.77
C PHE A 102 -0.13 -14.50 5.22
N ALA A 103 -0.22 -14.18 6.51
CA ALA A 103 -1.29 -13.33 7.03
C ALA A 103 -1.00 -11.85 6.74
N THR A 104 -1.62 -11.29 5.68
CA THR A 104 -1.41 -9.90 5.25
C THR A 104 -1.94 -8.89 6.27
N LEU A 105 -1.14 -7.89 6.62
CA LEU A 105 -1.52 -6.82 7.57
C LEU A 105 -1.75 -5.48 6.88
N SER A 106 -0.90 -5.14 5.91
CA SER A 106 -0.94 -3.90 5.16
C SER A 106 -0.37 -4.15 3.76
N SER A 107 -0.81 -3.36 2.79
CA SER A 107 -0.33 -3.46 1.42
C SER A 107 -0.57 -2.15 0.68
N GLN A 108 0.26 -1.88 -0.31
CA GLN A 108 0.07 -0.77 -1.23
C GLN A 108 0.52 -1.21 -2.63
N PRO A 109 -0.23 -0.88 -3.69
CA PRO A 109 0.21 -1.14 -5.05
C PRO A 109 1.40 -0.23 -5.45
N GLY A 110 2.12 -0.62 -6.49
CA GLY A 110 2.99 0.29 -7.22
C GLY A 110 2.17 1.22 -8.10
N ILE A 111 2.29 2.53 -7.89
CA ILE A 111 1.66 3.59 -8.69
C ILE A 111 2.74 4.54 -9.17
N LYS A 112 2.65 5.03 -10.41
CA LYS A 112 3.55 6.07 -10.91
C LYS A 112 2.79 6.98 -11.85
N ASP A 113 2.33 8.11 -11.33
CA ASP A 113 1.61 9.13 -12.08
C ASP A 113 2.15 10.54 -11.79
N ASP A 114 1.47 11.57 -12.30
CA ASP A 114 1.90 12.97 -12.17
C ASP A 114 1.77 13.56 -10.74
N ARG A 115 1.05 12.86 -9.86
CA ARG A 115 0.69 13.30 -8.51
C ARG A 115 1.28 12.42 -7.42
N SER A 116 1.53 11.15 -7.68
CA SER A 116 1.97 10.17 -6.69
C SER A 116 2.83 9.09 -7.32
N TRP A 117 3.97 8.82 -6.70
CA TRP A 117 4.79 7.65 -6.99
C TRP A 117 4.82 6.78 -5.75
N GLN A 118 4.41 5.53 -5.92
CA GLN A 118 4.31 4.50 -4.91
C GLN A 118 5.15 3.30 -5.33
N ARG A 119 5.89 2.75 -4.38
CA ARG A 119 6.47 1.41 -4.48
C ARG A 119 5.41 0.42 -4.08
N PHE A 120 5.41 -0.73 -4.75
CA PHE A 120 4.69 -1.88 -4.25
C PHE A 120 5.28 -2.31 -2.91
N TYR A 121 4.43 -2.52 -1.92
CA TYR A 121 4.82 -3.24 -0.71
C TYR A 121 3.68 -4.09 -0.15
N ILE A 122 4.06 -5.13 0.59
CA ILE A 122 3.16 -5.92 1.41
C ILE A 122 3.82 -6.20 2.76
N THR A 123 3.08 -5.97 3.83
CA THR A 123 3.45 -6.36 5.20
C THR A 123 2.58 -7.53 5.63
N GLY A 124 3.18 -8.55 6.25
CA GLY A 124 2.44 -9.70 6.74
C GLY A 124 3.19 -10.49 7.81
N VAL A 125 2.53 -11.52 8.33
CA VAL A 125 3.10 -12.44 9.32
C VAL A 125 3.50 -13.75 8.64
N LEU A 126 4.72 -14.22 8.93
CA LEU A 126 5.27 -15.49 8.50
C LEU A 126 5.68 -16.36 9.70
N PRO A 127 5.69 -17.70 9.55
CA PRO A 127 6.41 -18.57 10.48
C PRO A 127 7.89 -18.22 10.54
N ASP A 128 8.46 -18.21 11.74
CA ASP A 128 9.87 -17.88 11.99
C ASP A 128 10.83 -18.86 11.30
N ASP A 129 10.47 -20.14 11.26
CA ASP A 129 11.27 -21.21 10.62
C ASP A 129 11.32 -21.10 9.08
N LYS A 130 10.32 -20.44 8.48
CA LYS A 130 10.20 -20.27 7.02
C LYS A 130 10.71 -18.92 6.52
N ALA A 131 10.65 -17.89 7.36
CA ALA A 131 11.02 -16.54 6.96
C ALA A 131 12.44 -16.43 6.36
N PRO A 132 13.50 -17.07 6.89
CA PRO A 132 14.84 -16.94 6.31
C PRO A 132 14.93 -17.39 4.85
N GLN A 133 14.28 -18.51 4.49
CA GLN A 133 14.29 -19.03 3.13
C GLN A 133 13.50 -18.13 2.18
N ILE A 134 12.30 -17.71 2.60
CA ILE A 134 11.44 -16.81 1.82
C ILE A 134 12.13 -15.47 1.57
N LEU A 135 12.72 -14.88 2.61
CA LEU A 135 13.41 -13.60 2.48
C LEU A 135 14.64 -13.72 1.60
N ALA A 136 15.48 -14.74 1.77
CA ALA A 136 16.64 -14.95 0.90
C ALA A 136 16.24 -15.06 -0.58
N ALA A 137 15.16 -15.80 -0.89
CA ALA A 137 14.65 -15.92 -2.25
C ALA A 137 14.14 -14.59 -2.82
N LEU A 138 13.48 -13.76 -2.01
CA LEU A 138 12.99 -12.44 -2.42
C LEU A 138 14.12 -11.41 -2.55
N GLN A 139 15.11 -11.46 -1.68
CA GLN A 139 16.33 -10.63 -1.76
C GLN A 139 17.10 -10.92 -3.05
N ALA A 140 17.18 -12.18 -3.48
CA ALA A 140 17.73 -12.56 -4.78
C ALA A 140 16.94 -11.98 -5.97
N ARG A 141 15.65 -11.66 -5.77
CA ARG A 141 14.77 -10.94 -6.73
C ARG A 141 14.77 -9.42 -6.50
N SER A 142 15.78 -8.91 -5.79
CA SER A 142 16.00 -7.48 -5.51
C SER A 142 14.96 -6.82 -4.61
N PHE A 143 14.19 -7.57 -3.81
CA PHE A 143 13.31 -6.95 -2.84
C PHE A 143 14.09 -6.25 -1.71
N ILE A 144 13.54 -5.12 -1.28
CA ILE A 144 13.81 -4.59 0.07
C ILE A 144 12.99 -5.45 1.02
N THR A 145 13.63 -6.00 2.06
CA THR A 145 12.91 -6.82 3.05
C THR A 145 13.16 -6.31 4.45
N LEU A 146 12.11 -6.11 5.23
CA LEU A 146 12.20 -5.90 6.66
C LEU A 146 11.74 -7.18 7.35
N LEU A 147 12.49 -7.64 8.33
CA LEU A 147 12.10 -8.71 9.24
C LEU A 147 12.12 -8.14 10.65
N SER A 148 10.96 -8.15 11.30
CA SER A 148 10.80 -7.75 12.69
C SER A 148 10.48 -8.98 13.54
N THR A 149 11.26 -9.16 14.60
CA THR A 149 11.00 -10.06 15.72
C THR A 149 10.62 -9.24 16.95
N PRO A 150 10.22 -9.86 18.08
CA PRO A 150 10.05 -9.13 19.34
C PRO A 150 11.34 -8.49 19.90
N GLU A 151 12.50 -8.77 19.32
CA GLU A 151 13.79 -8.28 19.80
C GLU A 151 14.45 -7.30 18.83
N THR A 152 14.28 -7.49 17.52
CA THR A 152 15.03 -6.72 16.52
C THR A 152 14.25 -6.54 15.23
N THR A 153 14.59 -5.48 14.49
CA THR A 153 14.20 -5.31 13.09
C THR A 153 15.43 -5.29 12.20
N THR A 154 15.50 -6.21 11.25
CA THR A 154 16.55 -6.27 10.23
C THR A 154 16.01 -5.82 8.89
N ILE A 155 16.73 -4.91 8.23
CA ILE A 155 16.39 -4.39 6.91
C ILE A 155 17.44 -4.88 5.92
N HIS A 156 17.03 -5.64 4.91
CA HIS A 156 17.84 -5.90 3.74
C HIS A 156 17.51 -4.87 2.65
N VAL A 157 18.53 -4.17 2.17
CA VAL A 157 18.41 -3.24 1.05
C VAL A 157 19.19 -3.81 -0.14
N PRO A 158 18.58 -3.95 -1.33
CA PRO A 158 19.32 -4.28 -2.55
C PRO A 158 20.35 -3.17 -2.85
N THR A 159 21.26 -3.40 -3.80
CA THR A 159 22.34 -2.43 -4.07
C THR A 159 21.77 -1.03 -4.38
N PRO A 160 22.44 0.07 -4.01
CA PRO A 160 21.93 1.43 -4.20
C PRO A 160 21.50 1.73 -5.63
N GLU A 161 22.18 1.14 -6.63
CA GLU A 161 21.85 1.29 -8.05
C GLU A 161 20.46 0.70 -8.39
N ALA A 162 19.97 -0.25 -7.60
CA ALA A 162 18.65 -0.83 -7.76
C ALA A 162 17.53 0.10 -7.25
N LEU A 163 17.84 1.14 -6.48
CA LEU A 163 16.87 2.11 -5.97
C LEU A 163 16.81 3.33 -6.90
N PRO A 164 15.82 3.42 -7.80
CA PRO A 164 15.63 4.60 -8.63
C PRO A 164 15.33 5.81 -7.73
N PRO A 165 15.93 6.98 -8.05
CA PRO A 165 15.74 8.18 -7.25
C PRO A 165 14.26 8.60 -7.21
N PRO A 166 13.84 9.31 -6.17
CA PRO A 166 12.53 9.97 -6.16
C PRO A 166 12.46 11.04 -7.27
N PRO A 167 11.24 11.45 -7.68
CA PRO A 167 11.06 12.49 -8.68
C PRO A 167 11.64 13.83 -8.21
N GLU A 168 12.28 14.55 -9.12
CA GLU A 168 12.86 15.86 -8.84
C GLU A 168 11.76 16.90 -8.60
N SER A 169 11.93 17.73 -7.57
CA SER A 169 11.07 18.89 -7.35
C SER A 169 11.49 20.02 -8.29
N ILE A 170 10.52 20.62 -8.98
CA ILE A 170 10.81 21.75 -9.87
C ILE A 170 11.09 22.97 -8.99
N PRO A 171 12.29 23.57 -9.04
CA PRO A 171 12.56 24.78 -8.28
C PRO A 171 11.57 25.88 -8.70
N PRO A 172 11.09 26.73 -7.78
CA PRO A 172 10.14 27.78 -8.12
C PRO A 172 10.73 28.65 -9.23
N GLN A 173 10.01 28.77 -10.36
CA GLN A 173 10.43 29.66 -11.44
C GLN A 173 10.47 31.11 -10.93
N PRO A 174 11.52 31.89 -11.25
CA PRO A 174 11.55 33.32 -10.98
C PRO A 174 10.34 33.96 -11.67
N GLN A 175 9.49 34.66 -10.93
CA GLN A 175 8.37 35.37 -11.53
C GLN A 175 8.91 36.47 -12.46
N PRO A 176 8.41 36.59 -13.71
CA PRO A 176 8.99 37.48 -14.72
C PRO A 176 8.79 38.99 -14.44
N ASN A 177 8.18 39.38 -13.32
CA ASN A 177 7.88 40.79 -13.01
C ASN A 177 8.21 41.23 -11.57
N SER A 178 9.05 40.48 -10.84
CA SER A 178 9.54 40.95 -9.54
C SER A 178 10.80 41.77 -9.72
N ALA A 179 10.80 43.02 -9.24
CA ALA A 179 12.00 43.85 -9.11
C ALA A 179 13.15 43.04 -8.46
N PRO A 180 14.42 43.31 -8.80
CA PRO A 180 15.55 42.55 -8.27
C PRO A 180 15.44 42.50 -6.74
N PRO A 181 15.41 41.30 -6.13
CA PRO A 181 15.35 41.20 -4.68
C PRO A 181 16.59 41.88 -4.10
N PRO A 182 16.48 42.54 -2.93
CA PRO A 182 17.66 43.04 -2.23
C PRO A 182 18.67 41.90 -2.05
N PRO A 183 19.99 42.19 -2.06
CA PRO A 183 21.01 41.16 -1.92
C PRO A 183 20.69 40.30 -0.70
N PRO A 184 20.74 38.96 -0.82
CA PRO A 184 20.41 38.10 0.29
C PRO A 184 21.36 38.40 1.45
N PRO A 185 20.86 38.47 2.71
CA PRO A 185 21.76 38.47 3.86
C PRO A 185 22.69 37.25 3.74
N PRO A 186 23.94 37.31 4.26
CA PRO A 186 24.89 36.21 4.17
C PRO A 186 24.18 34.92 4.55
N ALA A 187 24.20 33.96 3.63
CA ALA A 187 23.41 32.74 3.71
C ALA A 187 23.59 32.13 5.10
N LYS A 188 22.55 32.26 5.95
CA LYS A 188 22.39 31.29 7.02
C LYS A 188 22.25 29.96 6.29
N PRO A 189 23.01 28.92 6.69
CA PRO A 189 22.90 27.62 6.05
C PRO A 189 21.41 27.32 5.98
N SER A 190 20.91 27.14 4.76
CA SER A 190 19.56 26.65 4.56
C SER A 190 19.48 25.42 5.43
N THR A 191 18.63 25.45 6.46
CA THR A 191 18.23 24.27 7.17
C THR A 191 17.55 23.40 6.13
N THR A 192 18.34 22.62 5.40
CA THR A 192 17.94 21.29 4.94
C THR A 192 17.24 20.71 6.15
N LEU A 193 15.91 20.60 6.08
CA LEU A 193 15.17 19.74 7.00
C LEU A 193 15.98 18.44 7.02
N THR A 194 16.64 18.17 8.14
CA THR A 194 17.32 16.90 8.37
C THR A 194 16.21 15.87 8.49
N THR A 195 15.60 15.52 7.36
CA THR A 195 14.71 14.38 7.26
C THR A 195 15.53 13.19 7.69
N ALA A 196 15.06 12.49 8.72
CA ALA A 196 15.66 11.24 9.14
C ALA A 196 15.90 10.36 7.90
N PRO A 197 17.06 9.68 7.83
CA PRO A 197 17.36 8.87 6.67
C PRO A 197 16.30 7.78 6.53
N CYS A 198 15.79 7.59 5.31
CA CYS A 198 14.71 6.67 5.05
C CYS A 198 14.72 6.20 3.59
N ILE A 199 14.02 5.10 3.30
CA ILE A 199 13.66 4.68 1.95
C ILE A 199 12.20 5.10 1.73
N PRO A 200 11.91 6.06 0.82
CA PRO A 200 10.54 6.45 0.55
C PRO A 200 9.78 5.30 -0.12
N LEU A 201 8.62 4.96 0.44
CA LEU A 201 7.66 4.02 -0.14
C LEU A 201 6.62 4.75 -0.99
N THR A 202 6.21 5.94 -0.54
CA THR A 202 5.29 6.81 -1.29
C THR A 202 5.78 8.23 -1.24
N VAL A 203 5.81 8.86 -2.41
CA VAL A 203 6.00 10.31 -2.56
C VAL A 203 4.80 10.90 -3.29
N ALA A 204 4.30 12.02 -2.77
CA ALA A 204 3.19 12.73 -3.36
C ALA A 204 3.59 14.17 -3.70
N ARG A 205 3.06 14.67 -4.81
CA ARG A 205 3.26 16.02 -5.28
C ARG A 205 2.32 16.96 -4.55
N HIS A 206 2.90 17.92 -3.83
CA HIS A 206 2.19 19.03 -3.21
C HIS A 206 2.64 20.34 -3.87
N ALA A 207 1.78 20.90 -4.73
CA ALA A 207 2.10 22.01 -5.63
C ALA A 207 3.28 21.67 -6.58
N HIS A 208 4.44 22.31 -6.40
CA HIS A 208 5.64 22.09 -7.21
C HIS A 208 6.68 21.18 -6.55
N ASN A 209 6.40 20.71 -5.33
CA ASN A 209 7.34 19.93 -4.52
C ASN A 209 6.83 18.50 -4.31
N TRP A 210 7.73 17.54 -4.35
CA TRP A 210 7.47 16.16 -3.94
C TRP A 210 7.78 16.00 -2.44
N ARG A 211 6.94 15.24 -1.74
CA ARG A 211 7.10 14.94 -0.32
C ARG A 211 6.90 13.46 -0.07
N THR A 212 7.74 12.89 0.78
CA THR A 212 7.54 11.55 1.32
C THR A 212 6.28 11.53 2.19
N VAL A 213 5.41 10.53 1.95
CA VAL A 213 4.17 10.29 2.69
C VAL A 213 4.32 9.06 3.58
N THR A 214 4.93 8.02 3.04
CA THR A 214 5.28 6.79 3.76
C THR A 214 6.70 6.39 3.43
N ASP A 215 7.39 5.80 4.40
CA ASP A 215 8.80 5.43 4.29
C ASP A 215 9.17 4.24 5.19
N ILE A 216 10.35 3.70 4.92
CA ILE A 216 11.08 2.80 5.80
C ILE A 216 12.18 3.60 6.48
N PRO A 217 12.16 3.78 7.81
CA PRO A 217 13.21 4.48 8.51
C PRO A 217 14.53 3.73 8.39
N LEU A 218 15.64 4.47 8.34
CA LEU A 218 17.00 3.94 8.37
C LEU A 218 17.76 4.53 9.56
N PRO A 219 18.75 3.81 10.11
CA PRO A 219 19.59 4.33 11.19
C PRO A 219 20.62 5.37 10.71
N ALA A 220 20.98 5.35 9.43
CA ALA A 220 21.91 6.30 8.80
C ALA A 220 21.57 6.47 7.30
N PRO A 221 22.06 7.53 6.63
CA PRO A 221 21.89 7.69 5.19
C PRO A 221 22.32 6.45 4.41
N LEU A 222 21.57 6.07 3.37
CA LEU A 222 21.85 4.87 2.58
C LEU A 222 23.27 4.89 1.98
N SER A 223 23.75 6.07 1.56
CA SER A 223 25.11 6.23 1.05
C SER A 223 26.18 5.85 2.08
N GLU A 224 25.93 6.11 3.37
CA GLU A 224 26.86 5.78 4.46
C GLU A 224 26.79 4.28 4.80
N LEU A 225 25.57 3.72 4.85
CA LEU A 225 25.35 2.29 5.09
C LEU A 225 26.01 1.41 4.00
N MET A 226 26.22 1.96 2.81
CA MET A 226 26.73 1.25 1.63
C MET A 226 28.14 1.69 1.21
N ALA A 227 28.83 2.53 2.01
CA ALA A 227 30.03 3.27 1.59
C ALA A 227 31.33 2.45 1.41
N ASP A 228 31.35 1.14 1.65
CA ASP A 228 32.58 0.36 1.45
C ASP A 228 32.30 -1.06 0.88
N PRO A 229 33.04 -1.52 -0.13
CA PRO A 229 32.69 -2.71 -0.92
C PRO A 229 33.31 -4.02 -0.39
N THR A 230 34.02 -4.02 0.74
CA THR A 230 34.88 -5.15 1.13
C THR A 230 34.17 -6.39 1.71
N SER A 231 32.87 -6.31 2.02
CA SER A 231 32.02 -7.50 2.23
C SER A 231 30.61 -7.24 1.68
N ALA A 232 30.40 -7.60 0.41
CA ALA A 232 29.17 -7.30 -0.33
C ALA A 232 27.89 -7.93 0.29
N ASP A 233 28.02 -8.97 1.12
CA ASP A 233 26.89 -9.67 1.75
C ASP A 233 26.55 -9.16 3.16
N GLU A 234 27.51 -8.68 3.95
CA GLU A 234 27.24 -8.19 5.31
C GLU A 234 26.59 -6.80 5.31
N ARG A 235 26.85 -5.98 4.28
CA ARG A 235 26.38 -4.58 4.22
C ARG A 235 24.98 -4.41 3.68
N ARG A 236 24.43 -5.44 3.04
CA ARG A 236 23.03 -5.40 2.57
C ARG A 236 22.05 -5.51 3.71
N ASN A 237 22.47 -6.11 4.83
CA ASN A 237 21.66 -6.25 6.04
C ASN A 237 21.98 -5.14 7.03
N VAL A 238 21.07 -4.20 7.17
CA VAL A 238 21.10 -3.12 8.15
C VAL A 238 20.24 -3.56 9.33
N VAL A 239 20.87 -3.81 10.48
CA VAL A 239 20.14 -4.15 11.71
C VAL A 239 19.75 -2.86 12.43
N MET A 240 18.47 -2.71 12.72
CA MET A 240 17.93 -1.68 13.59
C MET A 240 17.59 -2.32 14.94
N GLU A 241 18.29 -1.86 15.99
CA GLU A 241 17.88 -2.12 17.37
C GLU A 241 16.62 -1.28 17.63
N ASP A 242 15.46 -1.92 17.57
CA ASP A 242 14.16 -1.29 17.82
C ASP A 242 13.39 -1.92 18.99
N ASP A 243 14.07 -2.78 19.77
CA ASP A 243 13.52 -3.55 20.89
C ASP A 243 12.15 -4.22 20.56
N GLY A 244 11.94 -4.61 19.30
CA GLY A 244 10.70 -5.23 18.83
C GLY A 244 9.49 -4.30 18.74
N ALA A 245 9.68 -2.99 18.86
CA ALA A 245 8.58 -2.01 18.84
C ALA A 245 7.76 -2.09 17.55
N LEU A 246 8.40 -2.36 16.40
CA LEU A 246 7.69 -2.50 15.13
C LEU A 246 6.83 -3.78 15.07
N PHE A 247 7.35 -4.89 15.60
CA PHE A 247 6.61 -6.15 15.70
C PHE A 247 5.36 -5.95 16.57
N GLU A 248 5.54 -5.43 17.79
CA GLU A 248 4.42 -5.19 18.72
C GLU A 248 3.41 -4.21 18.15
N HIS A 249 3.89 -3.12 17.53
CA HIS A 249 3.03 -2.13 16.88
C HIS A 249 2.11 -2.75 15.82
N HIS A 250 2.65 -3.62 14.96
CA HIS A 250 1.84 -4.31 13.96
C HIS A 250 0.78 -5.21 14.60
N PHE A 251 1.12 -5.93 15.67
CA PHE A 251 0.15 -6.78 16.37
C PHE A 251 -0.92 -5.99 17.10
N ASP A 252 -0.56 -4.93 17.80
CA ASP A 252 -1.52 -4.12 18.56
C ASP A 252 -2.46 -3.37 17.63
N THR A 253 -1.93 -2.76 16.57
CA THR A 253 -2.72 -2.01 15.59
C THR A 253 -3.70 -2.89 14.83
N ASN A 254 -3.27 -4.09 14.41
CA ASN A 254 -4.11 -4.98 13.60
C ASN A 254 -4.97 -5.92 14.44
N PHE A 255 -4.50 -6.37 15.61
CA PHE A 255 -5.13 -7.44 16.38
C PHE A 255 -5.44 -7.12 17.83
N GLY A 256 -5.00 -6.00 18.38
CA GLY A 256 -5.16 -5.66 19.80
C GLY A 256 -6.62 -5.71 20.28
N ARG A 257 -7.57 -5.39 19.40
CA ARG A 257 -9.02 -5.39 19.67
C ARG A 257 -9.71 -6.75 19.50
N PHE A 258 -9.06 -7.74 18.89
CA PHE A 258 -9.70 -9.00 18.51
C PHE A 258 -9.70 -10.07 19.61
N GLY A 259 -9.24 -9.73 20.82
CA GLY A 259 -9.40 -10.61 21.98
C GLY A 259 -8.69 -11.96 21.84
N LEU A 260 -7.54 -11.98 21.14
CA LEU A 260 -6.68 -13.15 21.03
C LEU A 260 -6.34 -13.74 22.41
N THR A 261 -6.35 -15.07 22.52
CA THR A 261 -6.01 -15.72 23.79
C THR A 261 -4.58 -15.41 24.20
N LYS A 262 -4.30 -15.33 25.50
CA LYS A 262 -2.94 -15.11 26.02
C LYS A 262 -1.97 -16.21 25.55
N LYS A 263 -2.46 -17.46 25.45
CA LYS A 263 -1.69 -18.60 24.94
C LYS A 263 -1.28 -18.39 23.48
N PHE A 264 -2.22 -17.98 22.63
CA PHE A 264 -1.93 -17.77 21.21
C PHE A 264 -1.00 -16.57 20.99
N ARG A 265 -1.21 -15.45 21.69
CA ARG A 265 -0.27 -14.31 21.65
C ARG A 265 1.15 -14.70 22.01
N ARG A 266 1.34 -15.50 23.06
CA ARG A 266 2.67 -16.03 23.42
C ARG A 266 3.27 -16.90 22.30
N ALA A 267 2.46 -17.74 21.66
CA ALA A 267 2.92 -18.55 20.54
C ALA A 267 3.38 -17.68 19.36
N LEU A 268 2.64 -16.62 19.04
CA LEU A 268 3.00 -15.66 17.99
C LEU A 268 4.36 -15.00 18.27
N MET A 269 4.59 -14.53 19.49
CA MET A 269 5.86 -13.91 19.90
C MET A 269 7.06 -14.87 19.73
N THR A 270 6.84 -16.18 19.73
CA THR A 270 7.94 -17.17 19.69
C THR A 270 8.09 -17.89 18.36
N ARG A 271 7.11 -17.78 17.46
CA ARG A 271 7.01 -18.63 16.25
C ARG A 271 6.64 -17.86 15.00
N ALA A 272 6.62 -16.54 15.09
CA ALA A 272 6.18 -15.68 14.01
C ALA A 272 7.10 -14.48 13.92
N VAL A 273 7.26 -14.00 12.70
CA VAL A 273 7.92 -12.73 12.41
C VAL A 273 6.97 -11.87 11.59
N VAL A 274 7.10 -10.55 11.73
CA VAL A 274 6.46 -9.61 10.82
C VAL A 274 7.46 -9.30 9.72
N VAL A 275 7.04 -9.42 8.47
CA VAL A 275 7.87 -9.06 7.33
C VAL A 275 7.21 -7.96 6.52
N THR A 276 8.01 -7.00 6.05
CA THR A 276 7.61 -6.05 5.01
C THR A 276 8.45 -6.30 3.78
N LEU A 277 7.78 -6.53 2.65
CA LEU A 277 8.39 -6.80 1.35
C LEU A 277 8.08 -5.61 0.47
N ALA A 278 9.10 -4.85 0.06
CA ALA A 278 8.92 -3.70 -0.83
C ALA A 278 9.76 -3.89 -2.10
N TYR A 279 9.16 -3.58 -3.25
CA TYR A 279 9.87 -3.66 -4.52
C TYR A 279 10.56 -2.33 -4.83
N PRO A 280 11.83 -2.34 -5.25
CA PRO A 280 12.60 -1.12 -5.39
C PRO A 280 12.23 -0.32 -6.64
N ALA A 281 11.39 -0.78 -7.57
CA ALA A 281 10.93 0.06 -8.68
C ALA A 281 9.68 0.88 -8.29
N TRP A 282 9.53 2.07 -8.89
CA TRP A 282 8.30 2.86 -8.78
C TRP A 282 7.25 2.36 -9.77
N GLY A 283 6.00 2.24 -9.35
CA GLY A 283 4.88 1.94 -10.25
C GLY A 283 4.72 0.48 -10.67
N GLU A 284 5.60 -0.43 -10.24
CA GLU A 284 5.48 -1.85 -10.57
C GLU A 284 4.66 -2.59 -9.50
N THR A 285 3.62 -3.32 -9.93
CA THR A 285 2.76 -4.14 -9.06
C THR A 285 2.75 -5.61 -9.46
N ASP A 286 2.42 -5.90 -10.73
CA ASP A 286 2.11 -7.26 -11.15
C ASP A 286 3.30 -8.21 -11.04
N ARG A 287 4.47 -7.77 -11.51
CA ARG A 287 5.71 -8.54 -11.43
C ARG A 287 6.12 -8.84 -9.98
N PRO A 288 6.32 -7.83 -9.10
CA PRO A 288 6.73 -8.14 -7.73
C PRO A 288 5.69 -8.97 -6.97
N LEU A 289 4.40 -8.75 -7.21
CA LEU A 289 3.35 -9.57 -6.59
C LEU A 289 3.40 -11.03 -7.05
N ALA A 290 3.64 -11.26 -8.35
CA ALA A 290 3.84 -12.60 -8.89
C ALA A 290 5.07 -13.28 -8.28
N ASP A 291 6.18 -12.56 -8.13
CA ASP A 291 7.40 -13.04 -7.49
C ASP A 291 7.14 -13.48 -6.03
N VAL A 292 6.43 -12.67 -5.25
CA VAL A 292 6.06 -13.01 -3.85
C VAL A 292 5.20 -14.27 -3.80
N LEU A 293 4.18 -14.36 -4.65
CA LEU A 293 3.30 -15.53 -4.71
C LEU A 293 4.07 -16.80 -5.13
N GLU A 294 4.99 -16.69 -6.07
CA GLU A 294 5.80 -17.81 -6.52
C GLU A 294 6.71 -18.33 -5.41
N VAL A 295 7.45 -17.44 -4.74
CA VAL A 295 8.34 -17.81 -3.62
C VAL A 295 7.53 -18.45 -2.49
N LEU A 296 6.40 -17.87 -2.10
CA LEU A 296 5.57 -18.46 -1.04
C LEU A 296 5.03 -19.83 -1.42
N ARG A 297 4.60 -20.05 -2.67
CA ARG A 297 4.18 -21.39 -3.13
C ARG A 297 5.29 -22.42 -3.02
N GLN A 298 6.53 -22.04 -3.36
CA GLN A 298 7.69 -22.93 -3.29
C GLN A 298 8.05 -23.27 -1.84
N GLU A 299 8.17 -22.26 -0.98
CA GLU A 299 8.71 -22.42 0.38
C GLU A 299 7.67 -22.89 1.41
N MET A 300 6.39 -22.51 1.23
CA MET A 300 5.28 -22.90 2.10
C MET A 300 4.52 -24.12 1.60
N GLY A 301 4.50 -24.35 0.28
CA GLY A 301 3.77 -25.47 -0.35
C GLY A 301 4.54 -26.79 -0.38
N SER A 302 5.85 -26.77 -0.13
CA SER A 302 6.66 -27.98 0.02
C SER A 302 6.30 -28.69 1.31
N LYS A 303 5.43 -29.70 1.22
CA LYS A 303 5.18 -30.66 2.31
C LYS A 303 6.51 -31.29 2.72
N ALA A 304 6.88 -31.12 3.98
CA ALA A 304 7.80 -32.04 4.66
C ALA A 304 7.16 -33.42 4.81
#